data_AF-A0A6M0IRE8-F1
#
_entry.id   AF-A0A6M0IRE8-F1
#
_cell.length_a   1.000
_cell.length_b   1.000
_cell.length_c   1.000
_cell.angle_alpha   90.00
_cell.angle_beta   90.00
_cell.angle_gamma   90.00
#
_symmetry.space_group_name_H-M   'P 1'
#
loop_
_entity.id
_entity.type
_entity.pdbx_description
1 polymer ?
#
loop_
_entity_poly.entity_id
_entity_poly.type
_entity_poly.pdbx_seq_one_letter_code
_entity_poly.pdbx_strand_id
1 'polypeptide(L)'
;MKNIRIEKVGDINCTYPYLEIFQEGESSPFLEISVIDSKELNFTLWPVLTEVKLTLDQYEKILTTAKEFMPEVIKDEEDFQKTFPI
;
A
#
# COMPACT_ATOMS: atom_id res chain seq x y z
N MET A 1 -6.85 -21.10 5.53
CA MET A 1 -6.44 -19.98 4.65
C MET A 1 -5.18 -19.39 5.22
N LYS A 2 -4.18 -19.06 4.39
CA LYS A 2 -2.94 -18.41 4.86
C LYS A 2 -3.27 -16.99 5.35
N ASN A 3 -2.59 -16.47 6.37
CA ASN A 3 -2.78 -15.08 6.76
C ASN A 3 -2.20 -14.12 5.71
N ILE A 4 -2.49 -12.84 5.88
CA ILE A 4 -1.92 -11.76 5.08
C ILE A 4 -0.94 -10.94 5.92
N ARG A 5 0.16 -10.51 5.30
CA ARG A 5 1.13 -9.58 5.86
C ARG A 5 1.07 -8.30 5.03
N ILE A 6 0.97 -7.16 5.70
CA ILE A 6 0.93 -5.83 5.08
C ILE A 6 2.17 -5.08 5.54
N GLU A 7 2.94 -4.54 4.61
CA GLU A 7 4.15 -3.78 4.90
C GLU A 7 4.08 -2.40 4.27
N LYS A 8 4.52 -1.39 5.02
CA LYS A 8 4.70 -0.02 4.50
C LYS A 8 6.12 0.07 3.94
N VAL A 9 6.21 0.41 2.65
CA VAL A 9 7.47 0.60 1.94
C VAL A 9 7.65 2.09 1.66
N GLY A 10 8.76 2.64 2.11
CA GLY A 10 9.22 3.97 1.74
C GLY A 10 10.48 3.83 0.89
N ASP A 11 10.41 4.21 -0.38
CA ASP A 11 11.58 4.22 -1.28
C ASP A 11 12.01 5.68 -1.49
N ILE A 12 13.33 5.92 -1.51
CA ILE A 12 13.94 7.19 -1.89
C ILE A 12 13.58 7.62 -3.32
N ASN A 13 13.16 6.66 -4.15
CA ASN A 13 12.80 6.85 -5.56
C ASN A 13 11.28 7.00 -5.78
N CYS A 14 10.45 6.84 -4.75
CA CYS A 14 9.00 7.01 -4.85
C CYS A 14 8.57 8.32 -4.20
N THR A 15 7.74 9.10 -4.88
CA THR A 15 7.17 10.35 -4.35
C THR A 15 6.41 10.12 -3.05
N TYR A 16 5.75 8.97 -2.94
CA TYR A 16 4.95 8.59 -1.80
C TYR A 16 5.32 7.19 -1.33
N PRO A 17 5.30 6.94 -0.01
CA PRO A 17 5.28 5.58 0.51
C PRO A 17 4.11 4.79 -0.07
N TYR A 18 4.25 3.46 -0.14
CA TYR A 18 3.20 2.55 -0.59
C TYR A 18 3.09 1.33 0.33
N LEU A 19 2.05 0.53 0.14
CA LEU A 19 1.83 -0.72 0.87
C LEU A 19 2.10 -1.92 -0.03
N GLU A 20 2.80 -2.91 0.50
CA GLU A 20 2.92 -4.23 -0.11
C GLU A 20 2.16 -5.27 0.71
N ILE A 21 1.39 -6.11 0.03
CA ILE A 21 0.57 -7.14 0.64
C ILE A 21 1.05 -8.50 0.15
N PHE A 22 1.36 -9.34 1.14
CA PHE A 22 1.92 -10.66 0.95
C PHE A 22 0.98 -11.72 1.49
N GLN A 23 1.01 -12.90 0.87
CA GLN A 23 0.51 -14.10 1.49
C GLN A 23 1.55 -14.61 2.49
N GLU A 24 1.11 -15.10 3.65
CA GLU A 24 2.03 -15.55 4.70
C GLU A 24 2.99 -16.64 4.19
N GLY A 25 4.28 -16.45 4.46
CA GLY A 25 5.38 -17.31 4.00
C GLY A 25 5.92 -16.98 2.62
N GLU A 26 5.28 -16.10 1.86
CA GLU A 26 5.76 -15.66 0.54
C GLU A 26 6.71 -14.45 0.67
N SER A 27 7.71 -14.42 -0.21
CA SER A 27 8.70 -13.34 -0.29
C SER A 27 8.34 -12.24 -1.28
N SER A 28 7.40 -12.50 -2.19
CA SER A 28 6.94 -11.54 -3.19
C SER A 28 5.51 -11.08 -2.88
N PRO A 29 5.20 -9.77 -3.01
CA PRO A 29 3.86 -9.28 -2.80
C PRO A 29 2.96 -9.72 -3.96
N PHE A 30 1.68 -9.92 -3.67
CA PHE A 30 0.68 -10.15 -4.72
C PHE A 30 -0.10 -8.87 -5.05
N LEU A 31 -0.09 -7.89 -4.14
CA LEU A 31 -0.77 -6.61 -4.30
C LEU A 31 0.10 -5.51 -3.73
N GLU A 32 0.21 -4.43 -4.48
CA GLU A 32 0.75 -3.15 -4.04
C GLU A 32 -0.40 -2.13 -4.01
N ILE A 33 -0.39 -1.26 -3.01
CA ILE A 33 -1.33 -0.14 -2.91
C ILE A 33 -0.52 1.15 -2.74
N SER A 34 -0.55 1.99 -3.77
CA SER A 34 0.16 3.26 -3.84
C SER A 34 -0.83 4.44 -3.91
N VAL A 35 -0.34 5.63 -3.61
CA VAL A 35 -1.07 6.88 -3.89
C VAL A 35 -0.47 7.48 -5.16
N ILE A 36 -1.32 7.78 -6.14
CA ILE A 36 -0.91 8.46 -7.38
C ILE A 36 -1.14 9.96 -7.27
N ASP A 37 -0.57 10.73 -8.19
CA ASP A 37 -0.59 12.20 -8.19
C ASP A 37 -2.01 12.81 -8.14
N SER A 38 -3.04 12.09 -8.61
CA SER A 38 -4.45 12.50 -8.48
C SER A 38 -4.99 12.37 -7.05
N LYS A 39 -4.16 11.99 -6.07
CA LYS A 39 -4.51 11.69 -4.68
C LYS A 39 -5.54 10.57 -4.56
N GLU A 40 -5.43 9.58 -5.43
CA GLU A 40 -6.27 8.37 -5.43
C GLU A 40 -5.43 7.14 -5.06
N LEU A 41 -6.09 6.13 -4.49
CA LEU A 41 -5.47 4.83 -4.27
C LEU A 41 -5.36 4.06 -5.60
N ASN A 42 -4.16 3.67 -5.94
CA ASN A 42 -3.85 2.79 -7.07
C ASN A 42 -3.52 1.39 -6.56
N PHE A 43 -4.05 0.36 -7.23
CA PHE A 43 -3.91 -1.04 -6.84
C PHE A 43 -3.19 -1.80 -7.97
N THR A 44 -1.97 -2.25 -7.72
CA THR A 44 -1.19 -3.03 -8.67
C THR A 44 -1.18 -4.49 -8.25
N LEU A 45 -1.79 -5.36 -9.05
CA LEU A 45 -1.75 -6.81 -8.81
C LEU A 45 -0.57 -7.44 -9.54
N TRP A 46 0.30 -8.09 -8.78
CA TRP A 46 1.46 -8.78 -9.32
C TRP A 46 1.12 -10.24 -9.63
N PRO A 47 1.58 -10.78 -10.77
CA PRO A 47 1.42 -12.20 -11.05
C PRO A 47 2.23 -13.01 -10.03
N VAL A 48 1.55 -13.93 -9.36
CA VAL A 48 2.16 -14.85 -8.40
C VAL A 48 1.94 -16.30 -8.85
N LEU A 49 2.86 -17.18 -8.48
CA LEU A 49 2.83 -18.59 -8.87
C LEU A 49 1.69 -19.37 -8.21
N THR A 50 1.19 -18.87 -7.08
CA THR A 50 0.15 -19.51 -6.27
C THR A 50 -1.13 -18.70 -6.29
N GLU A 51 -2.26 -19.39 -6.29
CA GLU A 51 -3.56 -18.75 -6.17
C GLU A 51 -3.70 -17.97 -4.86
N VAL A 52 -4.13 -16.71 -4.97
CA VAL A 52 -4.44 -15.86 -3.82
C VAL A 52 -5.93 -15.95 -3.52
N LYS A 53 -6.24 -16.40 -2.30
CA LYS A 53 -7.61 -16.46 -1.77
C LYS A 53 -7.69 -15.62 -0.51
N LEU A 54 -8.60 -14.67 -0.50
CA LEU A 54 -8.89 -13.81 0.65
C LEU A 54 -10.25 -14.16 1.23
N THR A 55 -10.35 -14.14 2.56
CA THR A 55 -11.66 -14.00 3.21
C THR A 55 -12.16 -12.57 3.08
N LEU A 56 -13.46 -12.36 3.36
CA LEU A 56 -14.02 -11.02 3.48
C LEU A 56 -13.23 -10.19 4.50
N ASP A 57 -12.99 -10.71 5.70
CA ASP A 57 -12.26 -10.03 6.77
C ASP A 57 -10.83 -9.62 6.35
N GLN A 58 -10.14 -10.47 5.59
CA GLN A 58 -8.80 -10.17 5.08
C GLN A 58 -8.84 -9.04 4.06
N TYR A 59 -9.81 -9.08 3.15
CA TYR A 59 -10.01 -8.02 2.16
C TYR A 59 -10.40 -6.69 2.83
N GLU A 60 -11.31 -6.73 3.80
CA GLU A 60 -11.73 -5.55 4.59
C GLU A 60 -10.56 -4.97 5.37
N LYS A 61 -9.70 -5.80 5.95
CA LYS A 61 -8.47 -5.35 6.63
C LYS A 61 -7.55 -4.62 5.66
N ILE A 62 -7.28 -5.18 4.48
CA ILE A 62 -6.44 -4.54 3.46
C ILE A 62 -7.03 -3.17 3.08
N LEU A 63 -8.33 -3.13 2.79
CA LEU A 63 -9.00 -1.90 2.36
C LEU A 63 -9.03 -0.84 3.47
N THR A 64 -9.23 -1.25 4.72
CA THR A 64 -9.22 -0.34 5.87
C THR A 64 -7.83 0.27 6.06
N THR A 65 -6.78 -0.56 6.06
CA THR A 65 -5.39 -0.09 6.16
C THR A 65 -5.02 0.83 5.00
N ALA A 66 -5.43 0.52 3.77
CA ALA A 66 -5.20 1.40 2.62
C ALA A 66 -5.89 2.78 2.76
N LYS A 67 -7.11 2.81 3.28
CA LYS A 67 -7.86 4.06 3.51
C LYS A 67 -7.24 4.90 4.63
N GLU A 68 -6.70 4.27 5.67
CA GLU A 68 -5.99 4.97 6.77
C GLU A 68 -4.64 5.50 6.30
N PHE A 69 -3.98 4.79 5.40
CA PHE A 69 -2.69 5.15 4.84
C PHE A 69 -2.74 6.41 3.96
N MET A 70 -3.79 6.59 3.16
CA MET A 70 -3.90 7.69 2.19
C MET A 70 -3.87 9.10 2.83
N PRO A 71 -4.63 9.40 3.90
CA PRO A 71 -4.56 10.69 4.59
C PRO A 71 -3.18 11.00 5.18
N GLU A 72 -2.47 10.00 5.71
CA GLU A 72 -1.12 10.20 6.26
C GLU A 72 -0.15 10.63 5.17
N VAL A 73 -0.18 9.94 4.03
CA VAL A 73 0.70 10.21 2.89
C VAL A 73 0.46 11.61 2.30
N ILE A 74 -0.81 12.01 2.13
CA ILE A 74 -1.15 13.33 1.59
C ILE A 74 -0.76 14.45 2.56
N LYS A 75 -0.97 14.24 3.87
CA LYS A 75 -0.62 15.24 4.88
C LYS A 75 0.90 15.45 4.96
N ASP A 76 1.68 14.37 4.91
CA ASP A 76 3.14 14.43 4.96
C ASP A 76 3.70 15.25 3.78
N GLU A 77 3.12 15.11 2.58
CA GLU A 77 3.50 15.92 1.41
C GLU A 77 3.16 17.41 1.62
N GLU A 78 1.94 17.72 2.07
CA GLU A 78 1.50 19.10 2.29
C GLU A 78 2.32 19.80 3.37
N ASP A 79 2.72 19.09 4.43
CA ASP A 79 3.56 19.64 5.49
C ASP A 79 5.03 19.79 5.05
N PHE A 80 5.55 18.89 4.21
CA PHE A 80 6.88 19.03 3.59
C PHE A 80 6.97 20.28 2.70
N GLN A 81 5.99 20.47 1.80
CA GLN A 81 5.94 21.64 0.91
C GLN A 81 5.82 22.97 1.67
N LYS A 82 5.10 23.02 2.79
CA LYS A 82 5.03 24.22 3.64
C LYS A 82 6.37 24.54 4.32
N THR A 83 7.12 23.52 4.70
CA THR A 83 8.36 23.67 5.47
C THR A 83 9.55 24.03 4.56
N PHE A 84 9.54 23.55 3.32
CA PHE A 84 10.59 23.79 2.33
C PHE A 84 10.01 24.32 1.02
N PRO A 85 9.54 25.58 0.99
CA PRO A 85 9.04 26.19 -0.25
C PRO A 85 10.20 26.41 -1.23
N ILE A 86 9.99 26.04 -2.49
CA ILE A 86 10.92 26.25 -3.61
C ILE A 86 10.78 27.66 -4.16
#